data_AF-A0A921LQQ2-F1
#
_entry.id   AF-A0A921LQQ2-F1
#
_cell.length_a   1.000
_cell.length_b   1.000
_cell.length_c   1.000
_cell.angle_alpha   90.00
_cell.angle_beta   90.00
_cell.angle_gamma   90.00
#
_symmetry.space_group_name_H-M   'P 1'
#
loop_
_entity.id
_entity.type
_entity.pdbx_description
1 polymer ?
#
loop_
_entity_poly.entity_id
_entity_poly.type
_entity_poly.pdbx_seq_one_letter_code
_entity_poly.pdbx_strand_id
1 'polypeptide(L)'
;MDIRSAREAGRAAVEIVTELIPEAKYAALEGIEVNDETNSWDVVVGYVLSSEIPQAALAALSSNQGRRTYKLIVLDKTTLELQKMEPYHVSA
;
A
#
# COMPACT_ATOMS: atom_id res chain seq x y z
N MET A 1 13.29 6.97 13.49
CA MET A 1 11.90 6.78 13.04
C MET A 1 11.03 6.49 14.25
N ASP A 2 9.97 7.26 14.49
CA ASP A 2 8.97 6.92 15.51
C ASP A 2 8.11 5.76 15.00
N ILE A 3 8.18 4.63 15.70
CA ILE A 3 7.48 3.39 15.32
C ILE A 3 5.96 3.59 15.35
N ARG A 4 5.44 4.47 16.23
CA ARG A 4 4.00 4.73 16.32
C ARG A 4 3.50 5.48 15.08
N SER A 5 4.16 6.58 14.72
CA SER A 5 3.81 7.36 13.54
C SER A 5 3.95 6.56 12.24
N ALA A 6 5.00 5.73 12.12
CA ALA A 6 5.16 4.85 10.96
C ALA A 6 4.01 3.83 10.86
N ARG A 7 3.56 3.26 11.99
CA ARG A 7 2.42 2.34 12.00
C ARG A 7 1.11 3.05 11.62
N GLU A 8 0.90 4.27 12.08
CA GLU A 8 -0.26 5.09 11.75
C GLU A 8 -0.28 5.46 10.27
N ALA A 9 0.83 5.92 9.72
CA ALA A 9 0.98 6.20 8.29
C ALA A 9 0.74 4.95 7.43
N GLY A 10 1.32 3.81 7.81
CA GLY A 10 1.09 2.54 7.12
C GLY A 10 -0.37 2.10 7.13
N ARG A 11 -1.07 2.29 8.26
CA ARG A 11 -2.50 2.00 8.37
C ARG A 11 -3.33 2.95 7.49
N ALA A 12 -3.07 4.25 7.57
CA ALA A 12 -3.78 5.26 6.78
C ALA A 12 -3.63 4.99 5.28
N ALA A 13 -2.42 4.65 4.81
CA ALA A 13 -2.18 4.31 3.41
C ALA A 13 -2.99 3.10 2.94
N VAL A 14 -3.09 2.04 3.77
CA VAL A 14 -3.91 0.86 3.45
C VAL A 14 -5.39 1.23 3.40
N GLU A 15 -5.88 2.01 4.36
CA GLU A 15 -7.27 2.50 4.39
C GLU A 15 -7.60 3.29 3.11
N ILE A 16 -6.75 4.26 2.74
CA ILE A 16 -6.88 5.06 1.51
C ILE A 16 -6.96 4.16 0.27
N VAL A 17 -6.09 3.15 0.15
CA VAL A 17 -6.12 2.24 -1.00
C VAL A 17 -7.44 1.46 -1.06
N THR A 18 -7.93 0.97 0.09
CA THR A 18 -9.20 0.22 0.14
C THR A 18 -10.43 1.08 -0.13
N GLU A 19 -10.39 2.37 0.22
CA GLU A 19 -11.47 3.31 -0.03
C GLU A 19 -11.50 3.78 -1.49
N LEU A 20 -10.34 4.12 -2.05
CA LEU A 20 -10.23 4.65 -3.42
C LEU A 20 -10.28 3.55 -4.49
N ILE A 21 -9.94 2.31 -4.14
CA ILE A 21 -9.93 1.16 -5.04
C ILE A 21 -10.75 0.02 -4.40
N PRO A 22 -12.08 0.03 -4.52
CA PRO A 22 -12.95 -0.98 -3.89
C PRO A 22 -12.65 -2.43 -4.35
N GLU A 23 -12.09 -2.57 -5.55
CA GLU A 23 -11.66 -3.84 -6.13
C GLU A 23 -10.35 -4.36 -5.51
N ALA A 24 -9.59 -3.52 -4.79
CA ALA A 24 -8.38 -3.91 -4.09
C ALA A 24 -8.72 -4.83 -2.92
N LYS A 25 -8.34 -6.11 -3.04
CA LYS A 25 -8.47 -7.10 -1.98
C LYS A 25 -7.11 -7.45 -1.43
N TYR A 26 -7.09 -7.90 -0.17
CA TYR A 26 -5.86 -8.28 0.54
C TYR A 26 -4.80 -7.17 0.50
N ALA A 27 -5.24 -5.91 0.60
CA ALA A 27 -4.36 -4.76 0.71
C ALA A 27 -3.50 -4.89 1.96
N ALA A 28 -2.20 -4.74 1.79
CA ALA A 28 -1.22 -4.89 2.86
C ALA A 28 -0.09 -3.88 2.69
N LEU A 29 0.48 -3.47 3.81
CA LEU A 29 1.71 -2.69 3.85
C LEU A 29 2.87 -3.58 3.39
N GLU A 30 3.61 -3.12 2.37
CA GLU A 30 4.78 -3.81 1.82
C GLU A 30 6.08 -3.05 2.12
N GLY A 31 6.02 -1.73 2.25
CA GLY A 31 7.16 -0.90 2.60
C GLY A 31 6.74 0.46 3.14
N ILE A 32 7.57 1.06 3.98
CA ILE A 32 7.37 2.41 4.48
C ILE A 32 8.72 3.08 4.70
N GLU A 33 8.83 4.30 4.23
CA GLU A 33 9.98 5.17 4.41
C GLU A 33 9.52 6.57 4.80
N VAL A 34 10.34 7.28 5.56
CA VAL A 34 10.11 8.70 5.85
C VAL A 34 11.03 9.52 4.95
N ASN A 35 10.45 10.44 4.21
CA ASN A 35 11.19 11.39 3.40
C ASN A 35 11.25 12.73 4.14
N ASP A 36 12.40 12.99 4.77
CA ASP A 36 12.61 14.20 5.56
C ASP A 36 12.78 15.46 4.69
N GLU A 37 13.16 15.31 3.41
CA GLU A 37 13.31 16.45 2.49
C GLU A 37 11.95 17.02 2.07
N THR A 38 10.98 16.13 1.81
CA THR A 38 9.61 16.50 1.43
C THR A 38 8.64 16.53 2.60
N ASN A 39 9.11 16.19 3.81
CA ASN A 39 8.29 16.06 5.01
C ASN A 39 7.07 15.13 4.78
N SER A 40 7.31 13.96 4.18
CA SER A 40 6.29 12.98 3.82
C SER A 40 6.59 11.56 4.29
N TRP A 41 5.57 10.71 4.31
CA TRP A 41 5.68 9.26 4.39
C TRP A 41 5.49 8.67 2.99
N ASP A 42 6.46 7.89 2.56
CA ASP A 42 6.43 7.16 1.30
C ASP A 42 6.08 5.70 1.62
N VAL A 43 4.81 5.33 1.37
CA VAL A 43 4.24 4.05 1.79
C VAL A 43 3.93 3.19 0.58
N VAL A 44 4.50 2.00 0.50
CA VAL A 44 4.19 1.02 -0.54
C VAL A 44 3.09 0.08 -0.03
N VAL A 45 1.96 0.08 -0.73
CA VAL A 45 0.82 -0.79 -0.46
C VAL A 45 0.66 -1.77 -1.61
N GLY A 46 0.66 -3.06 -1.30
CA GLY A 46 0.40 -4.15 -2.24
C GLY A 46 -1.02 -4.70 -2.08
N TYR A 47 -1.72 -4.93 -3.19
CA TYR A 47 -3.06 -5.52 -3.20
C TYR A 47 -3.27 -6.41 -4.43
N VAL A 48 -4.34 -7.19 -4.42
CA VAL A 48 -4.78 -8.03 -5.55
C VAL A 48 -6.11 -7.50 -6.07
N LEU A 49 -6.26 -7.36 -7.38
CA LEU A 49 -7.55 -6.94 -7.95
C LEU A 49 -8.57 -8.07 -7.83
N SER A 50 -9.82 -7.72 -7.54
CA SER A 50 -10.91 -8.70 -7.39
C SER A 50 -11.08 -9.61 -8.61
N SER A 51 -10.83 -9.09 -9.82
CA SER A 51 -10.85 -9.84 -11.07
C SER A 51 -9.74 -10.88 -11.20
N GLU A 52 -8.65 -10.74 -10.45
CA GLU A 52 -7.46 -11.59 -10.53
C GLU A 52 -7.47 -12.71 -9.47
N ILE A 53 -8.43 -12.67 -8.54
CA ILE A 53 -8.64 -13.70 -7.52
C ILE A 53 -9.32 -14.90 -8.19
N PRO A 54 -8.64 -16.04 -8.32
CA PRO A 54 -9.28 -17.25 -8.83
C PRO A 54 -10.40 -17.65 -7.85
N GLN A 55 -11.61 -17.87 -8.36
CA GLN A 55 -12.78 -18.31 -7.56
C GLN A 55 -12.49 -19.58 -6.71
N ALA A 56 -11.46 -20.36 -7.04
CA ALA A 56 -11.15 -21.64 -6.41
C ALA A 56 -9.96 -21.63 -5.42
N ALA A 57 -9.24 -20.52 -5.20
CA ALA A 57 -7.97 -20.58 -4.46
C ALA A 57 -7.76 -19.43 -3.45
N LEU A 58 -8.53 -19.45 -2.36
CA LEU A 58 -8.21 -18.71 -1.13
C LEU A 58 -6.92 -19.22 -0.43
N ALA A 59 -6.44 -20.43 -0.77
CA ALA A 59 -5.33 -21.10 -0.09
C ALA A 59 -3.92 -20.81 -0.67
N ALA A 60 -3.81 -20.14 -1.82
CA ALA A 60 -2.53 -19.93 -2.53
C ALA A 60 -2.00 -18.48 -2.50
N LEU A 61 -2.63 -17.60 -1.70
CA LEU A 61 -2.31 -16.16 -1.69
C LEU A 61 -0.90 -15.85 -1.17
N SER A 62 -0.23 -16.78 -0.48
CA SER A 62 1.15 -16.62 -0.04
C SER A 62 2.20 -16.81 -1.14
N SER A 63 1.86 -17.40 -2.30
CA SER A 63 2.78 -17.64 -3.42
C SER A 63 2.52 -16.78 -4.66
N ASN A 64 1.59 -15.82 -4.58
CA ASN A 64 1.09 -15.08 -5.73
C ASN A 64 1.80 -13.73 -5.94
N GLN A 65 3.11 -13.65 -5.69
CA GLN A 65 3.91 -12.44 -5.93
C GLN A 65 3.77 -11.91 -7.36
N GLY A 66 3.49 -12.78 -8.35
CA GLY A 66 3.28 -12.39 -9.75
C GLY A 66 1.93 -11.71 -10.07
N ARG A 67 1.00 -11.55 -9.11
CA ARG A 67 -0.32 -10.92 -9.35
C ARG A 67 -0.64 -9.76 -8.41
N ARG A 68 0.31 -9.33 -7.59
CA ARG A 68 0.10 -8.15 -6.74
C ARG A 68 0.33 -6.89 -7.55
N THR A 69 -0.63 -5.97 -7.46
CA THR A 69 -0.45 -4.59 -7.88
C THR A 69 0.10 -3.81 -6.69
N TYR A 70 1.06 -2.93 -6.95
CA TYR A 70 1.65 -2.08 -5.93
C TYR A 70 1.38 -0.61 -6.22
N LYS A 71 1.13 0.15 -5.17
CA LYS A 71 0.97 1.60 -5.20
C LYS A 71 1.93 2.24 -4.20
N LEU A 72 2.55 3.33 -4.62
CA LEU A 72 3.23 4.26 -3.73
C LEU A 72 2.20 5.30 -3.29
N ILE A 73 2.03 5.42 -1.98
CA ILE A 73 1.14 6.36 -1.31
C ILE A 73 2.03 7.35 -0.57
N VAL A 74 1.99 8.61 -1.00
CA VAL A 74 2.73 9.71 -0.36
C VAL A 74 1.77 10.44 0.57
N LEU A 75 2.05 10.42 1.86
CA LEU A 75 1.25 11.08 2.89
C LEU A 75 2.04 12.22 3.52
N ASP A 76 1.35 13.29 3.94
CA ASP A 76 1.98 14.31 4.77
C ASP A 76 2.47 13.71 6.10
N LYS A 77 3.68 14.05 6.53
CA LYS A 77 4.30 13.45 7.72
C LYS A 77 3.53 13.73 9.01
N THR A 78 2.80 14.85 9.07
CA THR A 78 2.12 15.34 10.27
C THR A 78 0.62 15.07 10.22
N THR A 79 -0.02 15.36 9.09
CA THR A 79 -1.49 15.23 8.95
C THR A 79 -1.94 13.86 8.44
N LEU A 80 -1.02 13.08 7.87
CA LEU A 80 -1.31 11.81 7.16
C LEU A 80 -2.27 11.98 5.97
N GLU A 81 -2.47 13.20 5.50
CA GLU A 81 -3.30 13.47 4.33
C GLU A 81 -2.61 12.99 3.05
N LEU A 82 -3.40 12.46 2.12
CA LEU A 82 -2.90 11.98 0.84
C LEU A 82 -2.38 13.15 0.00
N GLN A 83 -1.08 13.16 -0.27
CA GLN A 83 -0.46 14.10 -1.19
C GLN A 83 -0.41 13.54 -2.61
N LYS A 84 -0.09 12.24 -2.74
CA LYS A 84 0.10 11.59 -4.04
C LYS A 84 -0.18 10.09 -3.97
N MET A 85 -0.69 9.53 -5.07
CA MET A 85 -0.82 8.09 -5.25
C MET A 85 -0.33 7.70 -6.65
N GLU A 86 0.67 6.83 -6.72
CA GLU A 86 1.31 6.44 -7.98
C GLU A 86 1.43 4.92 -8.12
N PRO A 87 1.45 4.38 -9.36
CA PRO A 87 1.89 3.01 -9.60
C PRO A 87 3.30 2.79 -9.05
N TYR A 88 3.50 1.71 -8.31
CA TYR A 88 4.83 1.28 -7.87
C TYR A 88 5.21 0.02 -8.65
N HIS A 89 6.36 0.06 -9.31
CA HIS A 89 6.89 -1.08 -10.05
C HIS A 89 8.05 -1.67 -9.28
N VAL A 90 7.86 -2.88 -8.75
CA VAL A 90 8.95 -3.67 -8.20
C VAL A 90 9.84 -4.05 -9.38
N SER A 91 11.02 -3.43 -9.46
CA SER A 91 12.04 -3.84 -10.43
C SER A 91 12.56 -5.19 -9.94
N ALA A 92 12.35 -6.25 -10.73
CA ALA A 92 12.82 -7.61 -10.43
C ALA A 92 14.34 -7.73 -10.51
#